data_AF-A0AAW7WA54-F1
#
_entry.id   AF-A0AAW7WA54-F1
#
_cell.length_a   1.000
_cell.length_b   1.000
_cell.length_c   1.000
_cell.angle_alpha   90.00
_cell.angle_beta   90.00
_cell.angle_gamma   90.00
#
_symmetry.space_group_name_H-M   'P 1'
#
loop_
_entity.id
_entity.type
_entity.pdbx_description
1 polymer ?
#
loop_
_entity_poly.entity_id
_entity_poly.type
_entity_poly.pdbx_seq_one_letter_code
_entity_poly.pdbx_strand_id
1 'polypeptide(L)' 'MTKIRLQNPYEDVEIKVKEDYNLVLQMLEWLERGNIRYLQLHQIEPKERIVTINPRHFAKIEFYEE' A
#
# COMPACT_ATOMS: atom_id res chain seq x y z
N MET A 1 -9.64 -4.41 -7.31
CA MET A 1 -9.06 -4.51 -5.94
C MET A 1 -7.55 -4.63 -6.07
N THR A 2 -6.78 -4.40 -4.99
CA THR A 2 -5.31 -4.49 -5.08
C THR A 2 -4.74 -5.32 -3.96
N LYS A 3 -3.84 -6.25 -4.30
CA LYS A 3 -3.02 -6.95 -3.32
C LYS A 3 -1.68 -6.25 -3.18
N ILE A 4 -1.30 -5.96 -1.94
CA ILE A 4 -0.06 -5.25 -1.60
C ILE A 4 0.78 -6.13 -0.69
N ARG A 5 2.03 -6.36 -1.11
CA ARG A 5 3.02 -7.05 -0.30
C ARG A 5 4.06 -6.05 0.17
N LEU A 6 4.15 -5.90 1.48
CA LEU A 6 5.05 -4.99 2.17
C LEU A 6 6.19 -5.81 2.77
N GLN A 7 7.40 -5.62 2.24
CA GLN A 7 8.60 -6.33 2.68
C GLN A 7 9.56 -5.37 3.38
N ASN A 8 9.95 -5.75 4.60
CA ASN A 8 10.98 -5.14 5.42
C ASN A 8 11.90 -6.26 5.95
N PRO A 9 13.17 -6.01 6.34
CA PRO A 9 14.06 -7.05 6.87
C PRO A 9 13.50 -7.82 8.07
N TYR A 10 12.50 -7.26 8.76
CA TYR A 10 11.88 -7.81 9.95
C TYR A 10 10.46 -8.36 9.71
N GLU A 11 9.80 -7.95 8.62
CA GLU A 11 8.38 -8.23 8.38
C GLU A 11 8.07 -8.38 6.89
N ASP A 12 7.35 -9.44 6.53
CA ASP A 12 6.73 -9.64 5.23
C ASP A 12 5.22 -9.71 5.46
N VAL A 13 4.50 -8.69 5.01
CA VAL A 13 3.06 -8.55 5.25
C VAL A 13 2.33 -8.45 3.92
N GLU A 14 1.40 -9.37 3.70
CA GLU A 14 0.47 -9.32 2.58
C GLU A 14 -0.87 -8.77 3.06
N ILE A 15 -1.32 -7.69 2.42
CA ILE A 15 -2.61 -7.08 2.69
C ILE A 15 -3.39 -6.98 1.39
N LYS A 16 -4.72 -7.04 1.50
CA LYS A 16 -5.61 -6.77 0.38
C LYS A 16 -6.38 -5.50 0.66
N VAL A 17 -6.41 -4.59 -0.30
CA VAL A 17 -7.09 -3.30 -0.16
C VAL A 17 -8.27 -3.20 -1.13
N LYS A 18 -9.26 -2.42 -0.73
CA LYS A 18 -10.46 -2.14 -1.53
C LYS A 18 -10.13 -1.29 -2.74
N GLU A 19 -9.12 -0.42 -2.63
CA GLU A 19 -8.68 0.44 -3.72
C GLU A 19 -8.18 -0.37 -4.93
N ASP A 20 -8.51 0.11 -6.12
CA ASP A 20 -8.04 -0.47 -7.38
C ASP A 20 -6.58 -0.10 -7.66
N TYR A 21 -5.92 -0.95 -8.44
CA TYR A 21 -4.49 -0.86 -8.70
C TYR A 21 -4.07 0.51 -9.23
N ASN A 22 -4.86 1.06 -10.17
CA ASN A 22 -4.65 2.40 -10.73
C ASN A 22 -4.74 3.52 -9.68
N LEU A 23 -5.65 3.41 -8.70
CA LEU A 23 -5.77 4.40 -7.64
C LEU A 23 -4.55 4.36 -6.72
N VAL A 24 -4.08 3.15 -6.37
CA VAL A 24 -2.86 2.97 -5.58
C VAL A 24 -1.64 3.55 -6.30
N LEU A 25 -1.51 3.31 -7.61
CA LEU A 25 -0.45 3.91 -8.44
C LEU A 25 -0.50 5.44 -8.45
N GLN A 26 -1.69 6.01 -8.60
CA GLN A 26 -1.87 7.47 -8.58
C GLN A 26 -1.46 8.07 -7.22
N MET A 27 -1.79 7.39 -6.12
CA MET A 27 -1.38 7.82 -4.78
C MET A 27 0.14 7.71 -4.58
N LEU A 28 0.79 6.70 -5.16
CA LEU A 28 2.26 6.60 -5.17
C LEU A 28 2.89 7.77 -5.92
N GLU A 29 2.35 8.13 -7.08
CA GLU A 29 2.83 9.30 -7.83
C GLU A 29 2.71 10.59 -7.01
N TRP A 30 1.58 10.77 -6.32
CA TRP A 30 1.39 11.91 -5.43
C TRP A 30 2.38 11.95 -4.27
N LEU A 31 2.74 10.77 -3.74
CA LEU A 31 3.73 10.66 -2.69
C LEU A 31 5.13 11.05 -3.20
N GLU A 32 5.53 10.57 -4.38
CA GLU A 32 6.81 10.92 -4.99
C GLU A 32 6.92 12.42 -5.29
N ARG A 33 5.82 13.03 -5.74
CA ARG A 33 5.73 14.49 -5.95
C ARG A 33 5.70 15.29 -4.64
N GLY A 34 5.56 14.63 -3.49
CA GLY A 34 5.48 15.27 -2.18
C GLY A 34 4.11 15.88 -1.85
N ASN A 35 3.06 15.55 -2.63
CA ASN A 35 1.69 15.99 -2.37
C ASN A 35 1.08 15.30 -1.16
N ILE A 36 1.47 14.04 -0.92
CA ILE A 36 1.10 13.27 0.27
C ILE A 36 2.35 12.74 0.96
N ARG A 37 2.23 12.34 2.24
CA ARG A 37 3.34 11.80 3.05
C ARG A 37 3.24 10.31 3.33
N TYR A 38 2.06 9.73 3.14
CA TYR A 38 1.76 8.33 3.39
C TYR A 38 0.55 7.94 2.53
N LEU A 39 0.44 6.64 2.23
CA LEU A 39 -0.74 6.06 1.61
C LEU A 39 -1.72 5.68 2.72
N GLN A 40 -2.97 6.11 2.62
CA GLN A 40 -4.03 5.64 3.50
C GLN A 40 -4.98 4.77 2.68
N LEU A 41 -4.99 3.47 2.98
CA LEU A 41 -5.70 2.47 2.19
C LEU A 41 -6.73 1.74 3.05
N HIS A 42 -7.82 1.29 2.44
CA HIS A 42 -8.83 0.48 3.09
C HIS A 42 -8.49 -0.99 2.91
N GLN A 43 -7.81 -1.57 3.91
CA GLN A 43 -7.55 -3.00 3.95
C GLN A 43 -8.85 -3.76 4.18
N ILE A 44 -9.09 -4.80 3.40
CA ILE A 44 -10.21 -5.73 3.53
C ILE A 44 -9.76 -7.09 4.11
N GLU A 45 -8.54 -7.54 3.80
CA GLU A 45 -7.96 -8.78 4.32
C GLU A 45 -6.53 -8.54 4.84
N PRO A 46 -6.11 -9.19 5.94
CA PRO A 46 -6.81 -10.25 6.71
C PRO A 46 -7.87 -9.75 7.69
N LYS A 47 -7.98 -8.42 7.88
CA LYS A 47 -9.02 -7.79 8.69
C LYS A 47 -9.40 -6.45 8.07
N GLU A 48 -10.68 -6.12 8.08
CA GLU A 48 -11.13 -4.82 7.60
C GLU A 48 -10.64 -3.70 8.54
N ARG A 49 -9.81 -2.80 8.01
CA ARG A 49 -9.28 -1.63 8.73
C ARG A 49 -8.71 -0.62 7.74
N ILE A 50 -8.61 0.63 8.18
CA ILE A 50 -7.79 1.61 7.50
C ILE A 50 -6.33 1.37 7.88
N VAL A 51 -5.47 1.26 6.87
CA VAL A 51 -4.02 1.13 7.03
C VAL A 51 -3.33 2.37 6.51
N THR A 52 -2.33 2.83 7.25
CA THR A 52 -1.46 3.91 6.82
C THR A 52 -0.10 3.32 6.51
N ILE A 53 0.30 3.37 5.24
CA ILE A 53 1.57 2.86 4.75
C ILE A 53 2.47 4.04 4.47
N ASN A 54 3.58 4.13 5.20
CA ASN A 54 4.68 5.02 4.84
C ASN A 54 5.71 4.20 4.06
N PRO A 55 5.77 4.32 2.73
CA PRO A 55 6.65 3.45 1.94
C PRO A 55 8.14 3.75 2.17
N ARG A 56 8.49 4.86 2.83
CA ARG A 56 9.87 5.10 3.30
C ARG A 56 10.33 4.11 4.39
N HIS A 57 9.40 3.41 5.04
CA HIS A 57 9.70 2.45 6.10
C HIS A 57 9.82 1.01 5.59
N PHE A 58 9.56 0.77 4.29
CA PHE A 58 9.60 -0.57 3.71
C PHE A 58 10.76 -0.66 2.71
N ALA A 59 11.47 -1.79 2.74
CA ALA A 59 12.59 -2.04 1.85
C ALA A 59 12.13 -2.37 0.42
N LYS A 60 10.97 -3.03 0.29
CA LYS A 60 10.36 -3.37 -0.99
C LYS A 60 8.84 -3.38 -0.86
N ILE A 61 8.16 -2.86 -1.86
CA ILE A 61 6.70 -2.90 -1.95
C ILE A 61 6.32 -3.42 -3.32
N GLU A 62 5.47 -4.45 -3.34
CA GLU A 62 4.98 -5.06 -4.57
C GLU A 62 3.45 -4.91 -4.61
N PHE A 63 2.95 -4.54 -5.79
CA PHE A 63 1.53 -4.33 -6.05
C PHE A 63 1.10 -5.29 -7.14
N TYR A 64 0.03 -6.04 -6.89
CA TYR A 64 -0.54 -6.97 -7.84
C TYR A 64 -1.97 -6.52 -8.15
N GLU A 65 -2.27 -6.43 -9.44
CA GLU A 65 -3.65 -6.29 -9.92
C GLU A 65 -4.38 -7.61 -9.65
N GLU A 66 -5.55 -7.53 -9.01
CA GLU A 66 -6.41 -8.67 -8.69
C GLU A 66 -7.77 -8.54 -9.36
#